data_AF-A0A4R2NFA5-F1
#
_entry.id   AF-A0A4R2NFA5-F1
#
_cell.length_a   1.000
_cell.length_b   1.000
_cell.length_c   1.000
_cell.angle_alpha   90.00
_cell.angle_beta   90.00
_cell.angle_gamma   90.00
#
_symmetry.space_group_name_H-M   'P 1'
#
loop_
_entity.id
_entity.type
_entity.pdbx_description
1 polymer ?
#
loop_
_entity_poly.entity_id
_entity_poly.type
_entity_poly.pdbx_seq_one_letter_code
_entity_poly.pdbx_strand_id
1 'polypeptide(L)'
;MRAVSPAAILKGDTQLYIDVFGNLDGIELATSVDDVTYAIFDRYCMNPNCKCNDVFLRFLTNKKDFAITLSLKTKKYEIVDKTGISEEQAIKVVKHSLKDSDKAIQLFKERYAKMKNAGREALKGIVQMDEPTRQKPDRNAPCPCGSGKKYKKCCGL
;
A
#
# COMPACT_ATOMS: atom_id res chain seq x y z
N MET A 1 2.13 -16.69 7.13
CA MET A 1 2.75 -15.54 6.44
C MET A 1 4.13 -15.96 5.98
N ARG A 2 4.49 -15.81 4.70
CA ARG A 2 5.87 -16.08 4.28
C ARG A 2 6.80 -14.97 4.79
N ALA A 3 8.05 -15.32 5.08
CA ALA A 3 9.02 -14.38 5.63
C ALA A 3 9.39 -13.32 4.58
N VAL A 4 9.25 -12.05 4.94
CA VAL A 4 9.74 -10.88 4.20
C VAL A 4 10.85 -10.25 5.02
N SER A 5 11.94 -9.82 4.39
CA SER A 5 13.06 -9.24 5.13
C SER A 5 12.67 -7.93 5.83
N PRO A 6 13.04 -7.72 7.10
CA PRO A 6 12.77 -6.47 7.82
C PRO A 6 13.30 -5.23 7.08
N ALA A 7 14.47 -5.34 6.43
CA ALA A 7 15.05 -4.25 5.65
C ALA A 7 14.17 -3.84 4.45
N ALA A 8 13.61 -4.80 3.70
CA ALA A 8 12.70 -4.50 2.60
C ALA A 8 11.41 -3.85 3.10
N ILE A 9 10.88 -4.32 4.24
CA ILE A 9 9.72 -3.71 4.90
C ILE A 9 10.03 -2.26 5.26
N LEU A 10 11.16 -1.98 5.93
CA LEU A 10 11.53 -0.63 6.36
C LEU A 10 11.81 0.32 5.18
N LYS A 11 12.39 -0.18 4.09
CA LYS A 11 12.59 0.59 2.85
C LYS A 11 11.27 0.95 2.14
N GLY A 12 10.20 0.22 2.44
CA GLY A 12 8.89 0.42 1.84
C GLY A 12 8.71 -0.29 0.50
N ASP A 13 9.57 -1.28 0.20
CA ASP A 13 9.46 -2.09 -1.01
C ASP A 13 8.09 -2.81 -1.03
N THR A 14 7.41 -2.79 -2.17
CA THR A 14 6.10 -3.43 -2.29
C THR A 14 6.24 -4.95 -2.38
N GLN A 15 5.40 -5.67 -1.66
CA GLN A 15 5.37 -7.13 -1.61
C GLN A 15 4.07 -7.65 -2.23
N LEU A 16 4.15 -8.75 -2.96
CA LEU A 16 2.98 -9.44 -3.51
C LEU A 16 2.10 -9.94 -2.36
N TYR A 17 0.79 -9.67 -2.44
CA TYR A 17 -0.14 -10.11 -1.40
C TYR A 17 -0.15 -11.63 -1.25
N ILE A 18 -0.20 -12.34 -2.39
CA ILE A 18 -0.21 -13.81 -2.43
C ILE A 18 1.07 -14.41 -1.84
N ASP A 19 2.23 -13.75 -2.01
CA ASP A 19 3.47 -14.25 -1.41
C ASP A 19 3.46 -14.09 0.10
N VAL A 20 2.92 -12.99 0.62
CA VAL A 20 2.87 -12.76 2.06
C VAL A 20 1.88 -13.70 2.74
N PHE A 21 0.68 -13.87 2.21
CA PHE A 21 -0.39 -14.63 2.90
C PHE A 21 -0.53 -16.09 2.43
N GLY A 22 0.06 -16.46 1.29
CA GLY A 22 0.06 -17.84 0.79
C GLY A 22 -1.29 -18.32 0.23
N ASN A 23 -2.30 -17.46 0.22
CA ASN A 23 -3.60 -17.71 -0.38
C ASN A 23 -4.14 -16.40 -0.99
N LEU A 24 -5.01 -16.53 -2.00
CA LEU A 24 -5.65 -15.37 -2.64
C LEU A 24 -6.92 -14.90 -1.91
N ASP A 25 -7.21 -15.42 -0.69
CA ASP A 25 -8.53 -15.32 -0.05
C ASP A 25 -9.69 -15.58 -1.07
N GLY A 26 -9.45 -16.47 -2.05
CA GLY A 26 -10.41 -16.84 -3.08
C GLY A 26 -10.60 -15.88 -4.27
N ILE A 27 -9.78 -14.83 -4.43
CA ILE A 27 -9.94 -13.86 -5.53
C ILE A 27 -8.69 -13.85 -6.42
N GLU A 28 -8.78 -14.57 -7.53
CA GLU A 28 -7.94 -14.37 -8.70
C GLU A 28 -8.44 -13.12 -9.43
N LEU A 29 -7.58 -12.10 -9.54
CA LEU A 29 -7.93 -10.87 -10.23
C LEU A 29 -7.57 -11.05 -11.70
N ALA A 30 -8.57 -10.95 -12.57
CA ALA A 30 -8.37 -11.02 -14.00
C ALA A 30 -9.29 -10.07 -14.73
N THR A 31 -8.90 -9.71 -15.95
CA THR A 31 -9.70 -8.88 -16.84
C THR A 31 -9.48 -9.35 -18.28
N SER A 32 -10.52 -9.26 -19.12
CA SER A 32 -10.45 -9.68 -20.52
C SER A 32 -10.74 -8.49 -21.42
N VAL A 33 -9.80 -8.15 -22.30
CA VAL A 33 -9.92 -7.03 -23.24
C VAL A 33 -9.40 -7.48 -24.60
N ASP A 34 -10.22 -7.34 -25.64
CA ASP A 34 -9.93 -7.77 -27.01
C ASP A 34 -9.48 -9.24 -27.07
N ASP A 35 -10.24 -10.14 -26.42
CA ASP A 35 -9.96 -11.59 -26.33
C ASP A 35 -8.62 -11.96 -25.66
N VAL A 36 -7.98 -10.99 -24.99
CA VAL A 36 -6.77 -11.21 -24.18
C VAL A 36 -7.14 -11.12 -22.70
N THR A 37 -6.94 -12.22 -21.97
CA THR A 37 -7.08 -12.27 -20.52
C THR A 37 -5.77 -11.89 -19.84
N TYR A 38 -5.81 -10.86 -19.01
CA TYR A 38 -4.69 -10.45 -18.16
C TYR A 38 -4.93 -10.96 -16.75
N ALA A 39 -3.95 -11.67 -16.20
CA ALA A 39 -3.86 -11.92 -14.77
C ALA A 39 -3.37 -10.65 -14.08
N ILE A 40 -3.95 -10.31 -12.94
CA ILE A 40 -3.64 -9.09 -12.18
C ILE A 40 -3.06 -9.48 -10.82
N PHE A 41 -1.88 -8.94 -10.53
CA PHE A 41 -1.17 -9.18 -9.28
C PHE A 41 -1.04 -7.87 -8.50
N ASP A 42 -1.52 -7.88 -7.26
CA ASP A 42 -1.49 -6.75 -6.35
C ASP A 42 -0.30 -6.82 -5.38
N ARG A 43 0.40 -5.69 -5.27
CA ARG A 43 1.53 -5.49 -4.35
C ARG A 43 1.28 -4.31 -3.44
N TYR A 44 1.76 -4.43 -2.20
CA TYR A 44 1.57 -3.41 -1.16
C TYR A 44 2.84 -3.16 -0.37
N CYS A 45 3.04 -1.91 0.03
CA CYS A 45 4.07 -1.54 0.99
C CYS A 45 3.65 -2.00 2.40
N MET A 46 4.48 -2.82 3.05
CA MET A 46 4.23 -3.34 4.40
C MET A 46 4.68 -2.39 5.52
N ASN A 47 5.47 -1.35 5.23
CA ASN A 47 5.99 -0.45 6.25
C ASN A 47 4.86 0.27 7.02
N PRO A 48 4.67 0.03 8.34
CA PRO A 48 3.60 0.66 9.10
C PRO A 48 3.76 2.18 9.25
N ASN A 49 4.99 2.70 9.09
CA ASN A 49 5.29 4.14 9.18
C ASN A 49 5.18 4.87 7.82
N CYS A 50 5.07 4.12 6.71
CA CYS A 50 4.92 4.73 5.39
C CYS A 50 3.47 5.21 5.18
N LYS A 51 3.33 6.46 4.74
CA LYS A 51 2.04 7.14 4.53
C LYS A 51 1.43 6.93 3.14
N CYS A 52 2.00 6.02 2.33
CA CYS A 52 1.44 5.68 1.02
C CYS A 52 -0.03 5.24 1.15
N ASN A 53 -0.79 5.27 0.07
CA ASN A 53 -2.15 4.73 0.07
C ASN A 53 -2.50 4.15 -1.29
N ASP A 54 -1.50 3.52 -1.91
CA ASP A 54 -1.57 3.05 -3.28
C ASP A 54 -1.37 1.54 -3.30
N VAL A 55 -1.97 0.91 -4.31
CA VAL A 55 -1.71 -0.47 -4.69
C VAL A 55 -0.92 -0.44 -6.00
N PHE A 56 0.10 -1.28 -6.09
CA PHE A 56 0.77 -1.53 -7.36
C PHE A 56 0.11 -2.76 -8.00
N LEU A 57 -0.40 -2.61 -9.22
CA LEU A 57 -1.07 -3.68 -9.96
C LEU A 57 -0.25 -4.01 -11.19
N ARG A 58 0.15 -5.28 -11.31
CA ARG A 58 0.83 -5.80 -12.49
C ARG A 58 -0.15 -6.64 -13.31
N PHE A 59 -0.23 -6.36 -14.60
CA PHE A 59 -1.08 -7.02 -15.57
C PHE A 59 -0.21 -7.90 -16.46
N LEU A 60 -0.47 -9.20 -16.45
CA LEU A 60 0.35 -10.21 -17.12
C LEU A 60 -0.46 -11.06 -18.08
N THR A 61 0.12 -11.29 -19.25
CA THR A 61 -0.29 -12.32 -20.21
C THR A 61 0.95 -13.12 -20.63
N ASN A 62 0.81 -14.04 -21.59
CA ASN A 62 1.96 -14.70 -22.20
C ASN A 62 2.84 -13.78 -23.06
N LYS A 63 2.37 -12.59 -23.44
CA LYS A 63 3.07 -11.67 -24.37
C LYS A 63 3.22 -10.24 -23.85
N LYS A 64 2.41 -9.84 -22.87
CA LYS A 64 2.32 -8.46 -22.39
C LYS A 64 2.51 -8.42 -20.88
N ASP A 65 3.24 -7.42 -20.42
CA ASP A 65 3.58 -7.26 -19.01
C ASP A 65 3.69 -5.77 -18.68
N PHE A 66 2.68 -5.24 -18.00
CA PHE A 66 2.69 -3.82 -17.66
C PHE A 66 2.17 -3.60 -16.25
N ALA A 67 2.43 -2.43 -15.70
CA ALA A 67 2.04 -2.14 -14.32
C ALA A 67 1.56 -0.71 -14.14
N ILE A 68 0.68 -0.56 -13.15
CA ILE A 68 0.21 0.74 -12.68
C ILE A 68 0.38 0.88 -11.18
N THR A 69 0.48 2.12 -10.72
CA THR A 69 0.10 2.49 -9.36
C THR A 69 -1.35 2.97 -9.37
N LEU A 70 -2.15 2.55 -8.41
CA LEU A 70 -3.54 2.97 -8.24
C LEU A 70 -3.74 3.51 -6.83
N SER A 71 -4.21 4.74 -6.72
CA SER A 71 -4.47 5.37 -5.44
C SER A 71 -5.78 4.91 -4.83
N LEU A 72 -5.74 4.32 -3.64
CA LEU A 72 -6.91 3.82 -2.92
C LEU A 72 -7.78 4.96 -2.35
N LYS A 73 -7.27 6.20 -2.32
CA LYS A 73 -8.02 7.39 -1.89
C LYS A 73 -8.71 8.07 -3.06
N THR A 74 -7.95 8.40 -4.11
CA THR A 74 -8.45 9.23 -5.22
C THR A 74 -8.94 8.41 -6.42
N LYS A 75 -8.69 7.09 -6.43
CA LYS A 75 -8.93 6.19 -7.58
C LYS A 75 -8.19 6.58 -8.86
N LYS A 76 -7.24 7.51 -8.78
CA LYS A 76 -6.35 7.87 -9.90
C LYS A 76 -5.25 6.82 -10.03
N TYR A 77 -4.82 6.56 -11.26
CA TYR A 77 -3.74 5.64 -11.55
C TYR A 77 -2.68 6.28 -12.44
N GLU A 78 -1.47 5.73 -12.38
CA GLU A 78 -0.35 6.08 -13.26
C GLU A 78 0.26 4.79 -13.81
N ILE A 79 0.62 4.78 -15.10
CA ILE A 79 1.30 3.65 -15.72
C ILE A 79 2.79 3.79 -15.42
N VAL A 80 3.37 2.76 -14.78
CA VAL A 80 4.76 2.78 -14.29
C VAL A 80 5.65 1.75 -14.99
N ASP A 81 5.06 0.81 -15.72
CA ASP A 81 5.76 -0.12 -16.63
C ASP A 81 4.89 -0.33 -17.87
N LYS A 82 5.52 -0.41 -19.05
CA LYS A 82 4.87 -0.55 -20.37
C LYS A 82 5.47 -1.71 -21.18
N THR A 83 6.07 -2.69 -20.53
CA THR A 83 6.77 -3.78 -21.22
C THR A 83 5.82 -4.59 -22.14
N GLY A 84 6.10 -4.59 -23.44
CA GLY A 84 5.32 -5.34 -24.41
C GLY A 84 3.90 -4.81 -24.70
N ILE A 85 3.58 -3.56 -24.33
CA ILE A 85 2.27 -2.95 -24.60
C ILE A 85 2.41 -1.45 -24.97
N SER A 86 1.56 -0.95 -25.87
CA SER A 86 1.49 0.50 -26.10
C SER A 86 0.77 1.21 -24.94
N GLU A 87 1.02 2.51 -24.77
CA GLU A 87 0.34 3.30 -23.75
C GLU A 87 -1.17 3.34 -23.96
N GLU A 88 -1.64 3.45 -25.20
CA GLU A 88 -3.07 3.46 -25.53
C GLU A 88 -3.73 2.12 -25.17
N GLN A 89 -3.06 1.01 -25.46
CA GLN A 89 -3.52 -0.33 -25.10
C GLN A 89 -3.57 -0.51 -23.58
N ALA A 90 -2.53 -0.07 -22.85
CA ALA A 90 -2.53 -0.12 -21.39
C ALA A 90 -3.66 0.73 -20.80
N ILE A 91 -3.87 1.95 -21.29
CA ILE A 91 -4.99 2.81 -20.88
C ILE A 91 -6.33 2.10 -21.13
N LYS A 92 -6.51 1.46 -22.28
CA LYS A 92 -7.74 0.71 -22.60
C LYS A 92 -7.97 -0.41 -21.59
N VAL A 93 -6.95 -1.22 -21.31
CA VAL A 93 -7.02 -2.34 -20.35
C VAL A 93 -7.35 -1.83 -18.95
N VAL A 94 -6.66 -0.79 -18.48
CA VAL A 94 -6.88 -0.24 -17.13
C VAL A 94 -8.27 0.36 -16.99
N LYS A 95 -8.73 1.16 -17.97
CA LYS A 95 -10.08 1.74 -17.95
C LYS A 95 -11.16 0.66 -17.92
N HIS A 96 -10.98 -0.42 -18.68
CA HIS A 96 -11.89 -1.56 -18.66
C HIS A 96 -11.86 -2.27 -17.30
N SER A 97 -10.67 -2.54 -16.76
CA SER A 97 -10.46 -3.22 -15.48
C SER A 97 -11.03 -2.46 -14.28
N LEU A 98 -10.97 -1.13 -14.34
CA LEU A 98 -11.44 -0.25 -13.26
C LEU A 98 -12.90 0.18 -13.44
N LYS A 99 -13.57 -0.25 -14.51
CA LYS A 99 -15.01 0.00 -14.70
C LYS A 99 -15.79 -0.74 -13.61
N ASP A 100 -16.67 -0.02 -12.90
CA ASP A 100 -17.49 -0.56 -11.80
C ASP A 100 -16.67 -1.26 -10.69
N SER A 101 -15.44 -0.77 -10.47
CA SER A 101 -14.44 -1.41 -9.61
C SER A 101 -14.62 -1.19 -8.11
N ASP A 102 -15.77 -0.71 -7.63
CA ASP A 102 -15.95 -0.37 -6.22
C ASP A 102 -15.66 -1.55 -5.27
N LYS A 103 -16.08 -2.76 -5.66
CA LYS A 103 -15.75 -3.99 -4.92
C LYS A 103 -14.24 -4.29 -4.93
N ALA A 104 -13.57 -4.10 -6.06
CA ALA A 104 -12.13 -4.30 -6.17
C ALA A 104 -11.35 -3.26 -5.35
N ILE A 105 -11.76 -1.99 -5.38
CA ILE A 105 -11.18 -0.93 -4.55
C ILE A 105 -11.35 -1.25 -3.06
N GLN A 106 -12.51 -1.74 -2.65
CA GLN A 106 -12.75 -2.15 -1.27
C GLN A 106 -11.83 -3.32 -0.87
N LEU A 107 -11.73 -4.35 -1.72
CA LEU A 107 -10.79 -5.45 -1.52
C LEU A 107 -9.34 -4.93 -1.37
N PHE A 108 -8.90 -4.03 -2.23
CA PHE A 108 -7.54 -3.50 -2.17
C PHE A 108 -7.27 -2.70 -0.90
N LYS A 109 -8.27 -1.98 -0.37
CA LYS A 109 -8.16 -1.29 0.92
C LYS A 109 -8.01 -2.28 2.08
N GLU A 110 -8.77 -3.37 2.06
CA GLU A 110 -8.68 -4.43 3.07
C GLU A 110 -7.33 -5.13 3.02
N ARG A 111 -6.88 -5.53 1.82
CA ARG A 111 -5.56 -6.14 1.61
C ARG A 111 -4.43 -5.19 2.01
N TYR A 112 -4.53 -3.91 1.68
CA TYR A 112 -3.58 -2.88 2.12
C TYR A 112 -3.47 -2.81 3.65
N ALA A 113 -4.60 -2.78 4.37
CA ALA A 113 -4.61 -2.76 5.83
C ALA A 113 -3.99 -4.03 6.43
N LYS A 114 -4.32 -5.21 5.87
CA LYS A 114 -3.69 -6.49 6.27
C LYS A 114 -2.18 -6.46 6.09
N MET A 115 -1.68 -5.93 4.96
CA MET A 115 -0.24 -5.82 4.67
C MET A 115 0.49 -4.89 5.63
N LYS A 116 -0.12 -3.77 6.05
CA LYS A 116 0.45 -2.88 7.07
C LYS A 116 0.53 -3.54 8.44
N ASN A 117 -0.52 -4.27 8.84
CA ASN A 117 -0.51 -5.02 10.09
C ASN A 117 0.53 -6.15 10.05
N ALA A 118 0.65 -6.84 8.93
CA ALA A 118 1.68 -7.84 8.70
C ALA A 118 3.10 -7.28 8.87
N GLY A 119 3.36 -6.09 8.29
CA GLY A 119 4.64 -5.42 8.49
C GLY A 119 4.88 -4.98 9.93
N ARG A 120 3.85 -4.52 10.66
CA ARG A 120 3.97 -4.21 12.09
C ARG A 120 4.39 -5.43 12.90
N GLU A 121 3.74 -6.58 12.70
CA GLU A 121 4.09 -7.80 13.42
C GLU A 121 5.48 -8.32 13.04
N ALA A 122 5.84 -8.26 11.75
CA ALA A 122 7.16 -8.69 11.28
C ALA A 122 8.32 -7.82 11.82
N LEU A 123 8.05 -6.56 12.19
CA LEU A 123 9.05 -5.65 12.76
C LEU A 123 9.06 -5.65 14.30
N LYS A 124 8.11 -6.31 14.95
CA LYS A 124 7.97 -6.35 16.40
C LYS A 124 9.22 -6.97 17.03
N GLY A 125 9.90 -6.21 17.90
CA GLY A 125 11.12 -6.64 18.58
C GLY A 125 12.41 -6.49 17.77
N ILE A 126 12.35 -6.17 16.48
CA ILE A 126 13.52 -5.81 15.65
C ILE A 126 13.73 -4.30 15.66
N VAL A 127 12.62 -3.57 15.61
CA VAL A 127 12.59 -2.13 15.74
C VAL A 127 11.90 -1.87 17.07
N GLN A 128 12.49 -1.05 17.94
CA GLN A 128 11.69 -0.34 18.93
C GLN A 128 10.79 0.57 18.11
N MET A 129 9.60 0.09 17.77
CA MET A 129 8.52 0.97 17.41
C MET A 129 8.33 1.80 18.66
N ASP A 130 8.81 3.05 18.63
CA ASP A 130 8.32 4.04 19.55
C ASP A 130 6.81 4.03 19.37
N GLU A 131 6.10 3.29 20.22
CA GLU A 131 4.79 3.76 20.63
C GLU A 131 5.03 5.24 20.92
N PRO A 132 4.22 6.17 20.41
CA PRO A 132 4.18 7.45 21.03
C PRO A 132 3.57 7.22 22.41
N THR A 133 4.36 6.71 23.35
CA THR A 133 4.36 7.21 24.70
C THR A 133 4.85 8.66 24.60
N ARG A 134 4.07 9.50 23.92
CA ARG A 134 3.89 10.85 24.40
C ARG A 134 3.26 10.65 25.76
N GLN A 135 4.10 10.44 26.77
CA GLN A 135 3.79 10.96 28.08
C GLN A 135 3.39 12.41 27.78
N LYS A 136 2.10 12.70 27.88
CA LYS A 136 1.61 14.06 27.67
C LYS A 136 2.48 14.93 28.56
N PRO A 137 3.20 15.93 28.02
CA PRO A 137 4.03 16.77 28.84
C PRO A 137 3.21 17.25 30.03
N ASP A 138 3.80 17.22 31.23
CA ASP A 138 3.12 17.76 32.40
C ASP A 138 2.59 19.17 32.06
N ARG A 139 1.37 19.48 32.52
CA ARG A 139 0.69 20.73 32.16
C ARG A 139 1.55 21.97 32.45
N ASN A 140 2.45 21.89 33.43
CA ASN A 140 3.33 22.98 33.82
C ASN A 140 4.76 22.90 33.25
N ALA A 141 5.15 21.80 32.58
CA ALA A 141 6.46 21.66 31.96
C ALA A 141 6.65 22.65 30.79
N PRO A 142 7.90 23.02 30.43
CA PRO A 142 8.20 23.76 29.21
C PRO A 142 7.62 23.09 27.97
N CYS A 143 7.04 23.88 27.07
CA CYS A 143 6.37 23.36 25.88
C CYS A 143 7.40 22.82 24.87
N PRO A 144 7.23 21.59 24.34
CA PRO A 144 8.17 20.99 23.41
C PRO A 144 8.26 21.69 22.05
N CYS A 145 7.40 22.68 21.76
CA CYS A 145 7.49 23.49 20.54
C CYS A 145 8.58 24.58 20.60
N GLY A 146 9.34 24.68 21.70
CA GLY A 146 10.43 25.65 21.84
C GLY A 146 9.98 27.08 22.17
N SER A 147 8.70 27.31 22.47
CA SER A 147 8.17 28.65 22.77
C SER A 147 8.59 29.22 24.13
N GLY A 148 9.21 28.42 24.99
CA GLY A 148 9.53 28.77 26.39
C GLY A 148 8.32 28.85 27.33
N LYS A 149 7.08 28.68 26.84
CA LYS A 149 5.86 28.72 27.66
C LYS A 149 5.56 27.37 28.30
N LYS A 150 4.79 27.34 29.40
CA LYS A 150 4.25 26.08 29.98
C LYS A 150 3.30 25.40 28.99
N TYR A 151 3.34 24.06 28.92
CA TYR A 151 2.57 23.27 27.94
C TYR A 151 1.07 23.61 27.92
N LYS A 152 0.42 23.75 29.08
CA LYS A 152 -1.01 24.14 29.20
C LYS A 152 -1.37 25.52 28.65
N LYS A 153 -0.39 26.39 28.39
CA LYS A 153 -0.57 27.74 27.83
C LYS A 153 -0.11 27.85 26.38
N CYS A 154 0.18 26.72 25.73
CA CYS A 154 0.70 26.67 24.36
C CYS A 154 0.04 25.51 23.61
N CYS A 155 0.78 24.45 23.27
CA CYS A 155 0.25 23.32 22.49
C CYS A 155 -0.71 22.39 23.26
N GLY A 156 -0.96 22.65 24.55
CA GLY A 156 -1.90 21.90 25.39
C GLY A 156 -3.27 22.58 25.58
N LEU A 157 -3.61 23.54 24.71
CA LEU A 157 -4.96 24.12 24.58
C LEU A 157 -5.82 23.26 23.65
#